data_AF-A0A178UDY0-F1
#
_entry.id   AF-A0A178UDY0-F1
#
_cell.length_a   1.000
_cell.length_b   1.000
_cell.length_c   1.000
_cell.angle_alpha   90.00
_cell.angle_beta   90.00
_cell.angle_gamma   90.00
#
_symmetry.space_group_name_H-M   'P 1'
#
loop_
_entity.id
_entity.type
_entity.pdbx_description
1 polymer ?
#
loop_
_entity_poly.entity_id
_entity_poly.type
_entity_poly.pdbx_seq_one_letter_code
_entity_poly.pdbx_strand_id
1 'polypeptide(L)'
;MGARSSQTVDPVLSRRYSSESETVLAVRRRPPMVNGGGFVVSNSKQVVVFRVDGCGVLGTKGKLLLRNGDGNDLLLIRKMGGIVQALNMVHNKWEGFGYDNEGTERLVFTLKDPKDSCLVQNSSIKILVHGKPPKISSTRNNYVEIKGSFAERACNIMDSDGKAIAKVRIEKEMEEMVGNKKDLYHVIVKPNVDQSFIVGLIAILDYIHGESTIC
;
A
#
# COMPACT_ATOMS: atom_id res chain seq x y z
N MET A 1 -34.72 -3.97 13.62
CA MET A 1 -33.41 -4.45 14.15
C MET A 1 -32.32 -3.92 13.24
N GLY A 2 -31.66 -2.82 13.62
CA GLY A 2 -30.56 -2.25 12.83
C GLY A 2 -29.31 -3.11 12.98
N ALA A 3 -28.80 -3.63 11.87
CA ALA A 3 -27.51 -4.31 11.85
C ALA A 3 -26.44 -3.35 12.39
N ARG A 4 -25.78 -3.71 13.49
CA ARG A 4 -24.58 -3.00 13.96
C ARG A 4 -23.57 -3.06 12.83
N SER A 5 -23.31 -1.90 12.21
CA SER A 5 -22.20 -1.71 11.28
C SER A 5 -20.93 -2.26 11.93
N SER A 6 -20.36 -3.30 11.34
CA SER A 6 -19.03 -3.79 11.68
C SER A 6 -18.08 -2.63 11.40
N GLN A 7 -17.71 -1.89 12.45
CA GLN A 7 -16.90 -0.68 12.37
C GLN A 7 -15.55 -1.02 11.73
N THR A 8 -15.43 -0.65 10.45
CA THR A 8 -14.22 -0.75 9.64
C THR A 8 -13.18 0.24 10.12
N VAL A 9 -11.91 -0.03 9.82
CA VAL A 9 -10.78 0.88 10.08
C VAL A 9 -11.11 2.27 9.52
N ASP A 10 -10.92 3.32 10.33
CA ASP A 10 -11.09 4.69 9.87
C ASP A 10 -10.16 4.97 8.66
N PRO A 11 -10.60 5.77 7.67
CA PRO A 11 -9.78 6.05 6.50
C PRO A 11 -8.47 6.74 6.91
N VAL A 12 -7.36 6.20 6.42
CA VAL A 12 -6.00 6.60 6.83
C VAL A 12 -5.56 7.90 6.16
N LEU A 13 -5.86 8.06 4.87
CA LEU A 13 -5.55 9.24 4.07
C LEU A 13 -6.79 10.08 3.85
N SER A 14 -7.83 9.49 3.25
CA SER A 14 -9.06 10.21 2.92
C SER A 14 -10.24 9.30 2.69
N ARG A 15 -11.37 9.66 3.32
CA ARG A 15 -12.67 9.01 3.12
C ARG A 15 -13.16 9.08 1.67
N ARG A 16 -12.67 10.04 0.87
CA ARG A 16 -13.05 10.19 -0.55
C ARG A 16 -12.62 9.00 -1.40
N TYR A 17 -11.62 8.25 -0.96
CA TYR A 17 -11.13 7.06 -1.64
C TYR A 17 -11.66 5.76 -0.99
N SER A 18 -12.76 5.84 -0.25
CA SER A 18 -13.50 4.69 0.28
C SER A 18 -14.80 4.50 -0.50
N SER A 19 -15.16 3.25 -0.78
CA SER A 19 -16.43 2.87 -1.44
C SER A 19 -17.32 2.13 -0.47
N GLU A 20 -18.63 2.32 -0.54
CA GLU A 20 -19.60 1.54 0.25
C GLU A 20 -19.73 0.08 -0.23
N SER A 21 -19.21 -0.22 -1.42
CA SER A 21 -19.17 -1.56 -1.99
C SER A 21 -17.74 -2.08 -2.14
N GLU A 22 -17.61 -3.40 -2.27
CA GLU A 22 -16.33 -4.01 -2.67
C GLU A 22 -15.89 -3.45 -4.02
N THR A 23 -14.60 -3.14 -4.16
CA THR A 23 -14.03 -2.53 -5.35
C THR A 23 -12.89 -3.40 -5.87
N VAL A 24 -12.87 -3.64 -7.18
CA VAL A 24 -11.76 -4.31 -7.86
C VAL A 24 -10.93 -3.25 -8.58
N LEU A 25 -9.65 -3.19 -8.26
CA LEU A 25 -8.68 -2.28 -8.84
C LEU A 25 -7.67 -3.07 -9.69
N ALA A 26 -7.48 -2.68 -10.94
CA ALA A 26 -6.48 -3.25 -11.82
C ALA A 26 -5.17 -2.46 -11.71
N VAL A 27 -4.11 -3.13 -11.27
CA VAL A 27 -2.77 -2.56 -11.14
C VAL A 27 -1.94 -2.98 -12.35
N ARG A 28 -1.47 -2.01 -13.12
CA ARG A 28 -0.63 -2.23 -14.30
C ARG A 28 0.72 -1.56 -14.13
N ARG A 29 1.79 -2.34 -14.26
CA ARG A 29 3.16 -1.84 -14.16
C ARG A 29 3.55 -0.93 -15.31
N ARG A 30 4.44 -0.01 -15.00
CA ARG A 30 5.17 0.80 -15.97
C ARG A 30 6.62 0.35 -15.95
N PRO A 31 7.19 -0.07 -17.09
CA PRO A 31 8.60 -0.43 -17.18
C PRO A 31 9.51 0.76 -16.82
N PRO A 32 10.56 0.56 -15.99
CA PRO A 32 11.53 1.60 -15.65
C PRO A 32 12.17 2.29 -16.86
N MET A 33 12.52 1.51 -17.88
CA MET A 33 13.24 1.99 -19.07
C MET A 33 12.41 2.90 -19.99
N VAL A 34 11.07 2.85 -19.91
CA VAL A 34 10.19 3.57 -20.83
C VAL A 34 9.55 4.79 -20.18
N ASN A 35 9.08 4.66 -18.94
CA ASN A 35 8.27 5.70 -18.28
C ASN A 35 8.82 6.09 -16.90
N GLY A 36 10.09 5.79 -16.61
CA GLY A 36 10.71 5.98 -15.30
C GLY A 36 10.24 5.00 -14.21
N GLY A 37 9.32 4.08 -14.52
CA GLY A 37 8.88 3.03 -13.59
C GLY A 37 7.57 3.35 -12.86
N GLY A 38 7.30 2.60 -11.79
CA GLY A 38 6.07 2.64 -11.01
C GLY A 38 4.91 1.90 -11.66
N PHE A 39 3.67 2.24 -11.29
CA PHE A 39 2.48 1.58 -11.84
C PHE A 39 1.27 2.51 -11.85
N VAL A 40 0.24 2.11 -12.60
CA VAL A 40 -1.05 2.79 -12.67
C VAL A 40 -2.15 1.87 -12.13
N VAL A 41 -3.14 2.46 -11.49
CA VAL A 41 -4.28 1.73 -10.92
C VAL A 41 -5.56 2.22 -11.59
N SER A 42 -6.34 1.30 -12.13
CA SER A 42 -7.61 1.59 -12.80
C SER A 42 -8.77 0.91 -12.11
N ASN A 43 -9.96 1.51 -12.17
CA ASN A 43 -11.19 0.89 -11.68
C ASN A 43 -11.78 -0.10 -12.72
N SER A 44 -12.92 -0.71 -12.40
CA SER A 44 -13.63 -1.63 -13.29
C SER A 44 -14.10 -1.02 -14.62
N LYS A 45 -14.17 0.32 -14.71
CA LYS A 45 -14.46 1.06 -15.95
C LYS A 45 -13.21 1.42 -16.74
N GLN A 46 -12.05 0.84 -16.38
CA GLN A 46 -10.75 1.11 -16.99
C GLN A 46 -10.28 2.58 -16.88
N VAL A 47 -10.89 3.35 -15.96
CA VAL A 47 -10.46 4.72 -15.67
C VAL A 47 -9.32 4.69 -14.65
N VAL A 48 -8.22 5.37 -14.96
CA VAL A 48 -7.08 5.51 -14.05
C VAL A 48 -7.48 6.35 -12.85
N VAL A 49 -7.47 5.74 -11.67
CA VAL A 49 -7.83 6.36 -10.39
C VAL A 49 -6.62 6.72 -9.54
N PHE A 50 -5.49 6.02 -9.73
CA PHE A 50 -4.24 6.33 -9.06
C PHE A 50 -3.02 6.11 -9.96
N ARG A 51 -1.95 6.85 -9.68
CA ARG A 51 -0.62 6.66 -10.25
C ARG A 51 0.41 6.59 -9.14
N VAL A 52 1.32 5.63 -9.22
CA VAL A 52 2.45 5.51 -8.30
C VAL A 52 3.74 5.72 -9.07
N ASP A 53 4.50 6.71 -8.64
CA ASP A 53 5.83 7.03 -9.14
C ASP A 53 6.89 6.48 -8.19
N GLY A 54 7.86 5.74 -8.74
CA GLY A 54 8.97 5.13 -8.01
C GLY A 54 10.28 5.88 -8.17
N CYS A 55 11.38 5.26 -7.73
CA CYS A 55 12.72 5.86 -7.79
C CYS A 55 13.11 6.30 -9.21
N GLY A 56 12.83 5.50 -10.24
CA GLY A 56 13.20 5.87 -11.62
C GLY A 56 12.48 7.12 -12.16
N VAL A 57 11.31 7.48 -11.60
CA VAL A 57 10.60 8.72 -11.95
C VAL A 57 11.07 9.87 -11.07
N LEU A 58 11.26 9.61 -9.78
CA LEU A 58 11.55 10.63 -8.76
C LEU A 58 13.05 10.94 -8.62
N GLY A 59 13.93 10.15 -9.24
CA GLY A 59 15.39 10.27 -9.14
C GLY A 59 15.96 10.00 -7.75
N THR A 60 15.16 9.52 -6.79
CA THR A 60 15.56 9.35 -5.39
C THR A 60 15.25 7.94 -4.90
N LYS A 61 16.29 7.19 -4.53
CA LYS A 61 16.15 5.83 -3.99
C LYS A 61 15.33 5.83 -2.71
N GLY A 62 14.41 4.87 -2.58
CA GLY A 62 13.54 4.75 -1.41
C GLY A 62 12.47 5.83 -1.28
N LYS A 63 12.25 6.68 -2.30
CA LYS A 63 11.13 7.63 -2.36
C LYS A 63 10.07 7.11 -3.32
N LEU A 64 8.81 7.11 -2.89
CA LEU A 64 7.64 6.78 -3.72
C LEU A 64 6.59 7.87 -3.57
N LEU A 65 5.82 8.12 -4.61
CA LEU A 65 4.75 9.12 -4.59
C LEU A 65 3.48 8.54 -5.21
N LEU A 66 2.38 8.59 -4.45
CA LEU A 66 1.05 8.21 -4.89
C LEU A 66 0.25 9.48 -5.24
N ARG A 67 -0.30 9.50 -6.46
CA ARG A 67 -1.16 10.55 -6.99
C ARG A 67 -2.54 10.02 -7.32
N ASN A 68 -3.54 10.90 -7.27
CA ASN A 68 -4.89 10.60 -7.73
C ASN A 68 -4.98 10.62 -9.28
N GLY A 69 -6.17 10.32 -9.82
CA GLY A 69 -6.45 10.33 -11.25
C GLY A 69 -6.20 11.68 -11.93
N ASP A 70 -6.35 12.78 -11.19
CA ASP A 70 -6.14 14.16 -11.66
C ASP A 70 -4.66 14.61 -11.57
N GLY A 71 -3.80 13.83 -10.92
CA GLY A 71 -2.38 14.14 -10.74
C GLY A 71 -2.02 14.83 -9.43
N ASN A 72 -2.97 15.01 -8.50
CA ASN A 72 -2.69 15.57 -7.18
C ASN A 72 -1.99 14.55 -6.29
N ASP A 73 -0.98 15.02 -5.54
CA ASP A 73 -0.23 14.21 -4.57
C ASP A 73 -1.12 13.82 -3.38
N LEU A 74 -1.15 12.53 -3.03
CA LEU A 74 -1.95 12.00 -1.92
C LEU A 74 -1.09 11.46 -0.78
N LEU A 75 0.01 10.80 -1.13
CA LEU A 75 0.86 10.12 -0.17
C LEU A 75 2.29 10.09 -0.67
N LEU A 76 3.20 10.63 0.14
CA LEU A 76 4.63 10.49 -0.02
C LEU A 76 5.13 9.35 0.87
N ILE A 77 5.91 8.43 0.32
CA ILE A 77 6.49 7.33 1.07
C ILE A 77 8.01 7.44 1.03
N ARG A 78 8.65 7.33 2.19
CA ARG A 78 10.10 7.39 2.34
C ARG A 78 10.61 6.13 3.04
N LYS A 79 11.65 5.54 2.47
CA LYS A 79 12.48 4.53 3.13
C LYS A 79 13.44 5.26 4.07
N MET A 80 13.28 5.03 5.36
CA MET A 80 14.18 5.51 6.40
C MET A 80 15.32 4.50 6.58
N GLY A 81 16.54 4.92 6.24
CA GLY A 81 17.76 4.15 6.50
C GLY A 81 18.37 4.56 7.83
N GLY A 82 18.47 3.63 8.78
CA GLY A 82 19.25 3.81 10.00
C GLY A 82 20.50 2.94 9.96
N ILE A 83 21.68 3.55 10.03
CA ILE A 83 22.91 2.87 10.42
C ILE A 83 22.96 2.97 11.94
N VAL A 84 22.60 1.92 12.68
CA VAL A 84 23.05 1.81 14.08
C VAL A 84 24.44 1.19 14.02
N GLN A 85 25.47 2.05 13.97
CA GLN A 85 26.89 1.66 13.85
C GLN A 85 27.37 0.69 14.96
N ALA A 86 26.58 0.49 16.01
CA ALA A 86 26.91 -0.38 17.13
C ALA A 86 26.44 -1.85 16.98
N LEU A 87 25.50 -2.18 16.08
CA LEU A 87 24.80 -3.48 16.13
C LEU A 87 24.58 -4.24 14.80
N ASN A 88 25.10 -3.79 13.65
CA ASN A 88 24.87 -4.46 12.34
C ASN A 88 23.39 -4.72 11.96
N MET A 89 22.42 -4.06 12.61
CA MET A 89 21.01 -4.15 12.26
C MET A 89 20.59 -2.90 11.50
N VAL A 90 20.57 -2.99 10.17
CA VAL A 90 19.93 -1.97 9.32
C VAL A 90 18.44 -2.19 9.42
N HIS A 91 17.76 -1.40 10.24
CA HIS A 91 16.30 -1.46 10.28
C HIS A 91 15.72 -0.73 9.07
N ASN A 92 15.26 -1.48 8.07
CA ASN A 92 14.58 -0.86 6.92
C ASN A 92 13.17 -0.47 7.35
N LYS A 93 12.97 0.81 7.69
CA LYS A 93 11.66 1.36 8.03
C LYS A 93 11.10 2.14 6.85
N TRP A 94 9.79 2.06 6.65
CA TRP A 94 9.06 2.86 5.67
C TRP A 94 8.07 3.75 6.40
N GLU A 95 8.02 5.01 6.00
CA GLU A 95 7.07 5.99 6.53
C GLU A 95 6.23 6.56 5.40
N GLY A 96 4.92 6.58 5.60
CA GLY A 96 3.97 7.21 4.71
C GLY A 96 3.49 8.55 5.29
N PHE A 97 3.53 9.59 4.46
CA PHE A 97 3.14 10.95 4.79
C PHE A 97 1.97 11.37 3.90
N GLY A 98 0.81 11.61 4.50
CA GLY A 98 -0.30 12.30 3.83
C GLY A 98 -0.12 13.81 3.94
N TYR A 99 -1.03 14.56 3.32
CA TYR A 99 -1.04 16.02 3.38
C TYR A 99 -2.28 16.50 4.13
N ASP A 100 -2.13 17.51 4.98
CA ASP A 100 -3.27 18.21 5.56
C ASP A 100 -3.83 19.28 4.62
N ASN A 101 -4.82 20.03 5.08
CA ASN A 101 -5.49 21.06 4.28
C ASN A 101 -4.56 22.23 3.92
N GLU A 102 -3.45 22.40 4.65
CA GLU A 102 -2.43 23.44 4.42
C GLU A 102 -1.30 22.92 3.52
N GLY A 103 -1.35 21.64 3.12
CA GLY A 103 -0.31 20.98 2.32
C GLY A 103 0.88 20.50 3.15
N THR A 104 0.79 20.51 4.48
CA THR A 104 1.87 20.05 5.36
C THR A 104 1.89 18.53 5.43
N GLU A 105 3.09 17.95 5.33
CA GLU A 105 3.31 16.50 5.46
C GLU A 105 2.94 16.03 6.88
N ARG A 106 2.11 14.98 6.96
CA ARG A 106 1.72 14.34 8.22
C ARG A 106 1.97 12.84 8.14
N LEU A 107 2.71 12.30 9.11
CA LEU A 107 2.93 10.85 9.23
C LEU A 107 1.58 10.13 9.45
N VAL A 108 1.25 9.20 8.55
CA VAL A 108 -0.01 8.43 8.57
C VAL A 108 0.21 6.92 8.76
N PHE A 109 1.39 6.39 8.45
CA PHE A 109 1.73 5.02 8.83
C PHE A 109 3.24 4.79 8.86
N THR A 110 3.62 3.71 9.52
CA THR A 110 4.97 3.17 9.56
C THR A 110 4.93 1.67 9.28
N LEU A 111 5.72 1.21 8.33
CA LEU A 111 5.93 -0.21 8.04
C LEU A 111 7.39 -0.56 8.40
N LYS A 112 7.59 -1.62 9.18
CA LYS A 112 8.92 -2.17 9.44
C LYS A 112 9.16 -3.35 8.50
N ASP A 113 10.26 -3.32 7.75
CA ASP A 113 10.61 -4.39 6.83
C ASP A 113 10.90 -5.67 7.62
N PRO A 114 10.26 -6.80 7.30
CA PRO A 114 10.49 -8.07 8.00
C PRO A 114 11.93 -8.60 7.83
N LYS A 115 12.69 -8.13 6.82
CA LYS A 115 14.09 -8.54 6.58
C LYS A 115 15.03 -8.21 7.75
N ASP A 116 14.60 -7.36 8.69
CA ASP A 116 15.33 -7.03 9.92
C ASP A 116 15.38 -8.20 10.93
N SER A 117 14.66 -9.29 10.67
CA SER A 117 14.64 -10.47 11.53
C SER A 117 15.48 -11.56 10.88
N CYS A 118 16.73 -11.75 11.31
CA CYS A 118 17.64 -12.81 10.81
C CYS A 118 17.12 -14.26 10.97
N LEU A 119 15.86 -14.49 11.34
CA LEU A 119 15.34 -15.77 11.81
C LEU A 119 13.93 -16.17 11.33
N VAL A 120 13.25 -15.45 10.42
CA VAL A 120 11.87 -15.85 10.07
C VAL A 120 11.57 -15.73 8.58
N GLN A 121 11.59 -16.88 7.90
CA GLN A 121 11.26 -17.05 6.48
C GLN A 121 9.75 -16.97 6.17
N ASN A 122 8.91 -16.64 7.16
CA ASN A 122 7.43 -16.66 7.11
C ASN A 122 6.77 -15.55 7.94
N SER A 123 7.45 -14.43 8.20
CA SER A 123 6.88 -13.35 9.03
C SER A 123 5.92 -12.48 8.23
N SER A 124 4.76 -12.22 8.81
CA SER A 124 3.82 -11.20 8.33
C SER A 124 4.43 -9.80 8.44
N ILE A 125 4.10 -8.92 7.50
CA ILE A 125 4.52 -7.51 7.57
C ILE A 125 3.53 -6.76 8.44
N LYS A 126 4.01 -6.12 9.51
CA LYS A 126 3.18 -5.29 10.39
C LYS A 126 3.35 -3.81 10.07
N ILE A 127 2.23 -3.12 9.94
CA ILE A 127 2.12 -1.70 9.64
C ILE A 127 1.42 -1.04 10.82
N LEU A 128 2.09 -0.08 11.45
CA LEU A 128 1.49 0.82 12.43
C LEU A 128 0.82 1.97 11.69
N VAL A 129 -0.47 2.17 11.90
CA VAL A 129 -1.24 3.28 11.34
C VAL A 129 -1.29 4.41 12.37
N HIS A 130 -0.94 5.61 11.94
CA HIS A 130 -0.96 6.83 12.75
C HIS A 130 -2.19 7.66 12.40
N GLY A 131 -2.94 8.10 13.41
CA GLY A 131 -4.20 8.81 13.21
C GLY A 131 -4.47 9.81 14.32
N LYS A 132 -5.56 10.58 14.20
CA LYS A 132 -6.05 11.34 15.37
C LYS A 132 -6.62 10.31 16.35
N PRO A 133 -6.30 10.39 17.66
CA PRO A 133 -6.88 9.48 18.63
C PRO A 133 -8.42 9.60 18.57
N PRO A 134 -9.15 8.49 18.65
CA PRO A 134 -10.60 8.56 18.71
C PRO A 134 -11.01 9.34 19.96
N LYS A 135 -12.08 10.15 19.85
CA LYS A 135 -12.65 10.93 20.99
C LYS A 135 -13.09 10.03 22.15
N ILE A 136 -13.22 8.73 21.91
CA ILE A 136 -13.55 7.71 22.89
C ILE A 136 -12.45 6.67 22.82
N SER A 137 -11.83 6.39 23.96
CA SER A 137 -10.85 5.33 24.19
C SER A 137 -11.30 4.02 23.54
N SER A 138 -10.83 3.74 22.32
CA SER A 138 -10.92 2.42 21.75
C SER A 138 -9.56 1.77 21.92
N THR A 139 -9.52 0.68 22.68
CA THR A 139 -8.39 -0.24 22.86
C THR A 139 -7.98 -0.97 21.57
N ARG A 140 -8.41 -0.49 20.40
CA ARG A 140 -8.01 -1.05 19.12
C ARG A 140 -6.57 -0.69 18.84
N ASN A 141 -5.79 -1.74 18.69
CA ASN A 141 -4.42 -1.70 18.23
C ASN A 141 -4.41 -1.18 16.78
N ASN A 142 -3.78 -0.03 16.52
CA ASN A 142 -3.72 0.59 15.18
C ASN A 142 -2.74 -0.13 14.25
N TYR A 143 -2.90 -1.44 14.06
CA TYR A 143 -2.03 -2.24 13.20
C TYR A 143 -2.81 -2.83 12.02
N VAL A 144 -2.13 -2.86 10.89
CA VAL A 144 -2.51 -3.61 9.69
C VAL A 144 -1.43 -4.66 9.45
N GLU A 145 -1.83 -5.83 8.99
CA GLU A 145 -0.94 -6.97 8.78
C GLU A 145 -1.04 -7.49 7.34
N ILE A 146 0.09 -7.75 6.71
CA ILE A 146 0.13 -8.36 5.37
C ILE A 146 0.58 -9.81 5.53
N LYS A 147 -0.23 -10.74 5.01
CA LYS A 147 0.03 -12.19 5.02
C LYS A 147 0.04 -12.76 3.61
N GLY A 148 0.84 -13.79 3.38
CA GLY A 148 0.98 -14.45 2.08
C GLY A 148 2.12 -13.87 1.24
N SER A 149 2.13 -14.18 -0.05
CA SER A 149 3.24 -13.86 -0.95
C SER A 149 2.84 -12.78 -1.95
N PHE A 150 3.45 -11.60 -1.87
CA PHE A 150 3.20 -10.57 -2.89
C PHE A 150 3.84 -10.91 -4.24
N ALA A 151 4.99 -11.59 -4.25
CA ALA A 151 5.68 -12.02 -5.48
C ALA A 151 4.82 -12.95 -6.35
N GLU A 152 3.98 -13.75 -5.70
CA GLU A 152 2.99 -14.65 -6.33
C GLU A 152 1.61 -13.97 -6.50
N ARG A 153 1.50 -12.68 -6.12
CA ARG A 153 0.24 -11.94 -6.04
C ARG A 153 -0.82 -12.70 -5.25
N ALA A 154 -0.43 -13.34 -4.15
CA ALA A 154 -1.29 -14.13 -3.29
C ALA A 154 -1.14 -13.65 -1.84
N CYS A 155 -1.44 -12.37 -1.60
CA CYS A 155 -1.38 -11.78 -0.27
C CYS A 155 -2.69 -11.11 0.16
N ASN A 156 -2.94 -11.13 1.46
CA ASN A 156 -4.07 -10.50 2.11
C ASN A 156 -3.56 -9.38 3.03
N ILE A 157 -4.25 -8.25 3.00
CA ILE A 157 -4.05 -7.13 3.92
C ILE A 157 -5.18 -7.22 4.94
N MET A 158 -4.82 -7.33 6.21
CA MET A 158 -5.70 -7.64 7.33
C MET A 158 -5.73 -6.48 8.32
N ASP A 159 -6.90 -6.18 8.87
CA ASP A 159 -7.01 -5.26 10.00
C ASP A 159 -6.54 -5.89 11.32
N SER A 160 -6.58 -5.11 12.40
CA SER A 160 -6.19 -5.52 13.75
C SER A 160 -7.02 -6.68 14.30
N ASP A 161 -8.23 -6.87 13.79
CA ASP A 161 -9.17 -7.92 14.22
C ASP A 161 -8.96 -9.21 13.41
N GLY A 162 -7.97 -9.23 12.50
CA GLY A 162 -7.67 -10.38 11.66
C GLY A 162 -8.68 -10.57 10.53
N LYS A 163 -9.40 -9.52 10.12
CA LYS A 163 -10.29 -9.53 8.96
C LYS A 163 -9.59 -8.96 7.73
N ALA A 164 -9.75 -9.64 6.59
CA ALA A 164 -9.18 -9.16 5.33
C ALA A 164 -9.88 -7.88 4.87
N ILE A 165 -9.11 -6.79 4.75
CA ILE A 165 -9.55 -5.50 4.23
C ILE A 165 -9.18 -5.29 2.76
N ALA A 166 -8.15 -5.99 2.28
CA ALA A 166 -7.86 -6.09 0.86
C ALA A 166 -7.16 -7.41 0.50
N LYS A 167 -7.25 -7.79 -0.78
CA LYS A 167 -6.62 -9.00 -1.33
C LYS A 167 -5.94 -8.69 -2.66
N VAL A 168 -4.72 -9.16 -2.83
CA VAL A 168 -4.00 -9.13 -4.10
C VAL A 168 -4.16 -10.49 -4.76
N ARG A 169 -4.54 -10.52 -6.05
CA ARG A 169 -4.68 -11.75 -6.85
C ARG A 169 -4.42 -11.53 -8.33
N ILE A 170 -4.01 -12.58 -9.02
CA ILE A 170 -4.11 -12.67 -10.48
C ILE A 170 -5.44 -13.36 -10.80
N GLU A 171 -6.23 -12.79 -11.72
CA GLU A 171 -7.41 -13.49 -12.24
C GLU A 171 -6.99 -14.40 -13.38
N LYS A 172 -7.57 -15.61 -13.43
CA LYS A 172 -7.22 -16.63 -14.43
C LYS A 172 -7.36 -16.12 -15.86
N GLU A 173 -8.38 -15.31 -16.14
CA GLU A 173 -8.62 -14.71 -17.46
C GLU A 173 -7.51 -13.72 -17.88
N MET A 174 -6.80 -13.12 -16.92
CA MET A 174 -5.65 -12.26 -17.21
C MET A 174 -4.37 -13.03 -17.51
N GLU A 175 -4.27 -14.29 -17.08
CA GLU A 175 -3.10 -15.14 -17.34
C GLU A 175 -2.91 -15.41 -18.83
N GLU A 176 -3.98 -15.34 -19.61
CA GLU A 176 -3.99 -15.59 -21.07
C GLU A 176 -3.73 -14.31 -21.89
N MET A 177 -4.02 -13.12 -21.36
CA MET A 177 -3.95 -11.85 -22.10
C MET A 177 -2.62 -11.09 -21.99
N VAL A 178 -1.75 -11.42 -21.03
CA VAL A 178 -0.55 -10.63 -20.75
C VAL A 178 0.72 -11.44 -21.02
N GLY A 179 1.57 -10.94 -21.93
CA GLY A 179 2.84 -11.58 -22.28
C GLY A 179 3.79 -11.80 -21.09
N ASN A 180 3.63 -11.02 -20.02
CA ASN A 180 4.27 -11.26 -18.72
C ASN A 180 3.22 -11.25 -17.60
N LYS A 181 2.97 -12.43 -17.02
CA LYS A 181 1.93 -12.70 -16.00
C LYS A 181 1.96 -11.79 -14.76
N LYS A 182 3.04 -11.02 -14.56
CA LYS A 182 3.26 -10.16 -13.37
C LYS A 182 2.93 -8.69 -13.58
N ASP A 183 2.69 -8.26 -14.81
CA ASP A 183 2.55 -6.84 -15.16
C ASP A 183 1.14 -6.29 -14.94
N LEU A 184 0.15 -7.17 -14.80
CA LEU A 184 -1.25 -6.85 -14.51
C LEU A 184 -1.78 -7.77 -13.42
N TYR A 185 -2.37 -7.21 -12.38
CA TYR A 185 -3.02 -7.97 -11.32
C TYR A 185 -4.14 -7.15 -10.67
N HIS A 186 -5.00 -7.82 -9.91
CA HIS A 186 -6.11 -7.20 -9.20
C HIS A 186 -5.83 -7.01 -7.71
N VAL A 187 -6.33 -5.89 -7.20
CA VAL A 187 -6.44 -5.61 -5.78
C VAL A 187 -7.93 -5.44 -5.46
N ILE A 188 -8.47 -6.36 -4.68
CA ILE A 188 -9.85 -6.30 -4.20
C ILE A 188 -9.85 -5.58 -2.87
N VAL A 189 -10.55 -4.46 -2.77
CA VAL A 189 -10.66 -3.64 -1.56
C VAL A 189 -12.07 -3.78 -0.99
N LYS A 190 -12.17 -4.11 0.30
CA LYS A 190 -13.46 -4.27 0.99
C LYS A 190 -14.18 -2.93 1.14
N PRO A 191 -15.51 -2.96 1.34
CA PRO A 191 -16.29 -1.77 1.67
C PRO A 191 -15.68 -0.94 2.79
N ASN A 192 -15.78 0.38 2.67
CA ASN A 192 -15.36 1.40 3.62
C ASN A 192 -13.87 1.41 3.97
N VAL A 193 -13.04 0.70 3.20
CA VAL A 193 -11.57 0.74 3.32
C VAL A 193 -11.03 1.84 2.42
N ASP A 194 -10.04 2.59 2.91
CA ASP A 194 -9.33 3.61 2.14
C ASP A 194 -8.46 2.96 1.04
N GLN A 195 -8.90 3.08 -0.21
CA GLN A 195 -8.20 2.51 -1.37
C GLN A 195 -6.82 3.14 -1.57
N SER A 196 -6.66 4.44 -1.30
CA SER A 196 -5.38 5.13 -1.48
C SER A 196 -4.33 4.62 -0.49
N PHE A 197 -4.74 4.32 0.75
CA PHE A 197 -3.88 3.66 1.73
C PHE A 197 -3.46 2.26 1.27
N ILE A 198 -4.40 1.45 0.79
CA ILE A 198 -4.09 0.12 0.25
C ILE A 198 -3.08 0.22 -0.90
N VAL A 199 -3.30 1.11 -1.87
CA VAL A 199 -2.38 1.32 -2.99
C VAL A 199 -1.00 1.78 -2.50
N GLY A 200 -0.92 2.61 -1.47
CA GLY A 200 0.35 2.98 -0.82
C GLY A 200 1.10 1.77 -0.25
N LEU A 201 0.40 0.82 0.37
CA LEU A 201 1.03 -0.44 0.83
C LEU A 201 1.53 -1.28 -0.35
N ILE A 202 0.74 -1.38 -1.43
CA ILE A 202 1.17 -2.07 -2.66
C ILE A 202 2.43 -1.43 -3.24
N ALA A 203 2.57 -0.10 -3.19
CA ALA A 203 3.77 0.60 -3.64
C ALA A 203 5.03 0.17 -2.87
N ILE A 204 4.92 0.00 -1.56
CA ILE A 204 6.03 -0.47 -0.73
C ILE A 204 6.36 -1.94 -1.04
N LEU A 205 5.34 -2.80 -1.19
CA LEU A 205 5.56 -4.20 -1.55
C LEU A 205 6.25 -4.33 -2.92
N ASP A 206 5.80 -3.58 -3.92
CA ASP A 206 6.42 -3.53 -5.25
C ASP A 206 7.90 -3.15 -5.15
N TYR A 207 8.25 -2.18 -4.30
CA TYR A 207 9.63 -1.78 -4.08
C TYR A 207 10.46 -2.87 -3.36
N ILE A 208 9.93 -3.45 -2.28
CA ILE A 208 10.64 -4.47 -1.48
C ILE A 208 10.98 -5.72 -2.32
N HIS A 209 10.13 -6.04 -3.30
CA HIS A 209 10.30 -7.16 -4.21
C HIS A 209 11.12 -6.80 -5.47
N GLY A 210 11.69 -5.58 -5.53
CA GLY A 210 12.55 -5.15 -6.64
C GLY A 210 11.79 -5.03 -7.96
N GLU A 211 10.51 -4.65 -7.91
CA GLU A 211 9.65 -4.55 -9.08
C GLU A 211 9.62 -3.11 -9.62
N SER A 212 8.54 -2.67 -10.25
CA SER A 212 8.51 -1.46 -11.08
C SER A 212 8.88 -0.14 -10.38
N THR A 213 8.74 -0.05 -9.07
CA THR A 213 8.97 1.17 -8.28
C THR A 213 10.43 1.40 -7.87
N ILE A 214 11.31 0.43 -8.10
CA ILE A 214 12.74 0.53 -7.78
C ILE A 214 13.54 1.19 -8.92
N CYS A 215 14.73 1.67 -8.59
CA CYS A 215 15.87 1.89 -9.47
C CYS A 215 16.95 0.87 -9.06
#